data_AF-A0A5L6H740-F1
#
_entry.id   AF-A0A5L6H740-F1
#
_cell.length_a   1.000
_cell.length_b   1.000
_cell.length_c   1.000
_cell.angle_alpha   90.00
_cell.angle_beta   90.00
_cell.angle_gamma   90.00
#
_symmetry.space_group_name_H-M   'P 1'
#
loop_
_entity.id
_entity.type
_entity.pdbx_description
1 polymer ?
#
loop_
_entity_poly.entity_id
_entity_poly.type
_entity_poly.pdbx_seq_one_letter_code
_entity_poly.pdbx_strand_id
1 'polypeptide(L)'
;MFDLMDNLLGVQSFGELNKDMPTTLFVTDADGNILISNKFTALTVGMSLEELLRCNVRDLVEDGVYNDSVTLEAIRTKQKKTKVINTKKGFSIRSTSTPILYPDGTVHLVVTMSDETQPDSFKTWRGEAISGNKESLLLEDYKENDGTVIVAESVAMKQIVRVCNQIAPFDSKVLLYGESGTGKEVLSRYIHEKSKQAAGPFISINCAAIPKALFESELFGHEKGSFTGADIEKPGMLELADGGTLFLDEISEMPLELQAKMLRVLETGEVRRLGSTTETKRRFRLISATNRNLGEMVEKGTFRRDLYYRINVVPVHIPALRERPQDIIGLARQFIQKFNQKYQKDFQLSGDKTKELLSHNWPGNVRELRNKIERLVVMSGNKEVTVAETDDFALDLHFKEQTKKDSLYLKDYLQGVEKHFILRVLEESNGNVTKAASTLGIHRSVLYRKLKTLH
;
A
#
# COMPACT_ATOMS: atom_id res chain seq x y z
N MET A 1 -0.47 7.00 -9.67
CA MET A 1 0.17 6.97 -11.01
C MET A 1 -0.65 7.78 -11.99
N PHE A 2 -1.94 7.47 -12.18
CA PHE A 2 -2.85 8.20 -13.06
C PHE A 2 -3.07 9.68 -12.67
N ASP A 3 -3.33 10.01 -11.40
CA ASP A 3 -3.48 11.42 -10.97
C ASP A 3 -2.18 12.23 -11.02
N LEU A 4 -1.02 11.57 -10.84
CA LEU A 4 0.29 12.20 -11.00
C LEU A 4 0.57 12.51 -12.48
N MET A 5 0.00 11.71 -13.39
CA MET A 5 0.06 11.93 -14.83
C MET A 5 -0.96 12.94 -15.31
N ASP A 6 -2.16 13.01 -14.72
CA ASP A 6 -3.14 14.06 -14.99
C ASP A 6 -2.52 15.45 -14.75
N ASN A 7 -1.80 15.61 -13.63
CA ASN A 7 -1.14 16.86 -13.26
C ASN A 7 0.17 17.16 -14.03
N LEU A 8 0.91 16.14 -14.48
CA LEU A 8 2.12 16.32 -15.31
C LEU A 8 1.80 16.53 -16.81
N LEU A 9 0.62 16.10 -17.28
CA LEU A 9 0.27 16.04 -18.70
C LEU A 9 -0.85 16.99 -19.14
N GLY A 10 -1.53 17.66 -18.22
CA GLY A 10 -2.56 18.67 -18.51
C GLY A 10 -3.76 18.14 -19.31
N VAL A 11 -4.11 16.87 -19.17
CA VAL A 11 -5.28 16.27 -19.86
C VAL A 11 -6.29 15.83 -18.81
N GLN A 12 -7.41 16.55 -18.70
CA GLN A 12 -8.58 16.13 -17.92
C GLN A 12 -9.27 14.95 -18.62
N SER A 13 -8.81 13.71 -18.43
CA SER A 13 -9.61 12.51 -18.77
C SER A 13 -9.02 11.16 -18.34
N PHE A 14 -7.94 11.05 -17.55
CA PHE A 14 -7.43 9.71 -17.17
C PHE A 14 -8.30 9.01 -16.11
N GLY A 15 -9.16 9.73 -15.39
CA GLY A 15 -10.07 9.15 -14.39
C GLY A 15 -11.13 8.19 -14.94
N GLU A 16 -11.42 8.18 -16.24
CA GLU A 16 -12.55 7.45 -16.83
C GLU A 16 -12.17 6.28 -17.76
N LEU A 17 -10.89 6.11 -18.14
CA LEU A 17 -10.48 5.04 -19.06
C LEU A 17 -9.83 3.87 -18.31
N ASN A 18 -10.66 2.86 -18.01
CA ASN A 18 -10.32 1.46 -17.65
C ASN A 18 -9.19 1.24 -16.63
N LYS A 19 -9.56 1.29 -15.35
CA LYS A 19 -8.72 0.96 -14.18
C LYS A 19 -8.27 -0.52 -14.07
N ASP A 20 -8.63 -1.36 -15.04
CA ASP A 20 -8.50 -2.83 -14.93
C ASP A 20 -7.46 -3.47 -15.88
N MET A 21 -6.74 -2.69 -16.69
CA MET A 21 -5.71 -3.24 -17.60
C MET A 21 -4.32 -2.70 -17.27
N PRO A 22 -3.29 -3.56 -17.15
CA PRO A 22 -1.92 -3.11 -17.02
C PRO A 22 -1.54 -2.27 -18.25
N THR A 23 -1.03 -1.06 -18.05
CA THR A 23 -0.58 -0.18 -19.13
C THR A 23 0.88 -0.47 -19.47
N THR A 24 1.25 -0.28 -20.73
CA THR A 24 2.68 -0.35 -21.09
C THR A 24 3.40 0.91 -20.60
N LEU A 25 4.65 0.76 -20.17
CA LEU A 25 5.48 1.83 -19.63
C LEU A 25 6.91 1.70 -20.17
N PHE A 26 7.41 2.79 -20.74
CA PHE A 26 8.83 3.05 -20.93
C PHE A 26 9.22 4.34 -20.24
N VAL A 27 10.37 4.33 -19.58
CA VAL A 27 11.10 5.55 -19.23
C VAL A 27 12.47 5.44 -19.89
N THR A 28 12.81 6.42 -20.72
CA THR A 28 14.11 6.48 -21.39
C THR A 28 14.87 7.73 -21.01
N ASP A 29 16.19 7.69 -21.19
CA ASP A 29 17.02 8.91 -21.22
C ASP A 29 16.86 9.66 -22.55
N ALA A 30 17.67 10.72 -22.72
CA ALA A 30 17.72 11.55 -23.92
C ALA A 30 18.24 10.82 -25.17
N ASP A 31 18.98 9.73 -25.00
CA ASP A 31 19.55 8.94 -26.09
C ASP A 31 18.66 7.76 -26.49
N GLY A 32 17.58 7.53 -25.73
CA GLY A 32 16.60 6.48 -25.99
C GLY A 32 16.91 5.14 -25.29
N ASN A 33 17.85 5.12 -24.35
CA ASN A 33 18.13 3.91 -23.57
C ASN A 33 16.99 3.66 -22.59
N ILE A 34 16.53 2.42 -22.49
CA ILE A 34 15.41 2.07 -21.63
C ILE A 34 15.90 1.93 -20.18
N LEU A 35 15.51 2.88 -19.33
CA LEU A 35 15.86 2.88 -17.91
C LEU A 35 14.85 2.12 -17.06
N ILE A 36 13.57 2.23 -17.40
CA ILE A 36 12.47 1.60 -16.67
C ILE A 36 11.45 1.06 -17.67
N SER A 37 10.97 -0.16 -17.41
CA SER A 37 9.82 -0.74 -18.08
C SER A 37 9.13 -1.76 -17.15
N ASN A 38 8.01 -2.33 -17.59
CA ASN A 38 7.27 -3.33 -16.84
C ASN A 38 7.14 -4.64 -17.62
N LYS A 39 6.81 -5.73 -16.92
CA LYS A 39 6.64 -7.06 -17.55
C LYS A 39 5.57 -7.04 -18.64
N PHE A 40 4.54 -6.22 -18.49
CA PHE A 40 3.49 -6.13 -19.50
C PHE A 40 4.01 -5.59 -20.83
N THR A 41 4.86 -4.56 -20.80
CA THR A 41 5.54 -4.00 -21.96
C THR A 41 6.49 -5.03 -22.58
N ALA A 42 7.25 -5.76 -21.76
CA ALA A 42 8.11 -6.85 -22.22
C ALA A 42 7.32 -7.95 -22.98
N LEU A 43 6.12 -8.28 -22.49
CA LEU A 43 5.21 -9.20 -23.17
C LEU A 43 4.72 -8.65 -24.52
N THR A 44 4.34 -7.36 -24.60
CA THR A 44 3.83 -6.79 -25.86
C THR A 44 4.88 -6.73 -26.96
N VAL A 45 6.16 -6.60 -26.59
CA VAL A 45 7.29 -6.60 -27.53
C VAL A 45 7.91 -7.99 -27.73
N GLY A 46 7.55 -8.96 -26.87
CA GLY A 46 7.99 -10.36 -27.01
C GLY A 46 9.40 -10.64 -26.52
N MET A 47 9.87 -9.92 -25.50
CA MET A 47 11.19 -10.07 -24.89
C MET A 47 11.06 -10.27 -23.38
N SER A 48 12.12 -10.75 -22.71
CA SER A 48 12.16 -10.67 -21.25
C SER A 48 12.34 -9.21 -20.79
N LEU A 49 11.89 -8.90 -19.57
CA LEU A 49 12.09 -7.55 -19.01
C LEU A 49 13.59 -7.22 -18.85
N GLU A 50 14.44 -8.22 -18.61
CA GLU A 50 15.88 -8.01 -18.46
C GLU A 50 16.54 -7.67 -19.79
N GLU A 51 16.17 -8.35 -20.87
CA GLU A 51 16.63 -8.00 -22.22
C GLU A 51 16.11 -6.61 -22.61
N LEU A 52 14.84 -6.31 -22.36
CA LEU A 52 14.24 -5.03 -22.71
C LEU A 52 14.92 -3.84 -22.03
N LEU A 53 15.34 -3.98 -20.77
CA LEU A 53 16.06 -2.93 -20.02
C LEU A 53 17.51 -2.73 -20.50
N ARG A 54 18.03 -3.59 -21.36
CA ARG A 54 19.35 -3.44 -22.00
C ARG A 54 19.28 -2.83 -23.39
N CYS A 55 18.08 -2.59 -23.91
CA CYS A 55 17.86 -2.12 -25.28
C CYS A 55 17.76 -0.59 -25.35
N ASN A 56 18.11 -0.06 -26.52
CA ASN A 56 17.73 1.28 -26.94
C ASN A 56 16.45 1.21 -27.79
N VAL A 57 15.56 2.20 -27.66
CA VAL A 57 14.31 2.23 -28.44
C VAL A 57 14.55 2.33 -29.96
N ARG A 58 15.70 2.85 -30.40
CA ARG A 58 16.09 2.88 -31.82
C ARG A 58 16.33 1.48 -32.35
N ASP A 59 17.13 0.70 -31.64
CA ASP A 59 17.46 -0.69 -32.00
C ASP A 59 16.19 -1.53 -32.10
N LEU A 60 15.24 -1.35 -31.17
CA LEU A 60 13.96 -2.08 -31.21
C LEU A 60 13.12 -1.76 -32.46
N VAL A 61 13.18 -0.54 -32.99
CA VAL A 61 12.51 -0.18 -34.24
C VAL A 61 13.26 -0.77 -35.44
N GLU A 62 14.59 -0.67 -35.45
CA GLU A 62 15.44 -1.21 -36.53
C GLU A 62 15.32 -2.74 -36.63
N ASP A 63 15.25 -3.44 -35.50
CA ASP A 63 15.02 -4.89 -35.41
C ASP A 63 13.56 -5.30 -35.72
N GLY A 64 12.69 -4.32 -35.99
CA GLY A 64 11.28 -4.54 -36.31
C GLY A 64 10.47 -5.13 -35.17
N VAL A 65 10.89 -4.91 -33.91
CA VAL A 65 10.13 -5.31 -32.71
C VAL A 65 8.79 -4.56 -32.65
N TYR A 66 8.78 -3.31 -33.12
CA TYR A 66 7.59 -2.53 -33.40
C TYR A 66 7.88 -1.50 -34.51
N ASN A 67 6.82 -0.98 -35.14
CA ASN A 67 6.92 -0.28 -36.43
C ASN A 67 7.33 1.21 -36.36
N ASP A 68 7.16 1.88 -35.22
CA ASP A 68 7.52 3.31 -35.05
C ASP A 68 7.71 3.64 -33.56
N SER A 69 8.55 4.63 -33.22
CA SER A 69 8.82 5.04 -31.83
C SER A 69 8.33 6.47 -31.55
N VAL A 70 7.23 6.57 -30.81
CA VAL A 70 6.71 7.85 -30.29
C VAL A 70 7.72 8.48 -29.32
N THR A 71 8.52 7.65 -28.63
CA THR A 71 9.59 8.09 -27.74
C THR A 71 10.66 8.89 -28.49
N LEU A 72 11.16 8.36 -29.62
CA LEU A 72 12.17 9.05 -30.43
C LEU A 72 11.65 10.37 -31.00
N GLU A 73 10.38 10.41 -31.41
CA GLU A 73 9.77 11.66 -31.88
C GLU A 73 9.69 12.70 -30.76
N ALA A 74 9.28 12.29 -29.55
CA ALA A 74 9.20 13.17 -28.39
C ALA A 74 10.57 13.70 -27.95
N ILE A 75 11.63 12.88 -28.02
CA ILE A 75 13.03 13.32 -27.81
C ILE A 75 13.39 14.41 -28.82
N ARG A 76 13.14 14.18 -30.11
CA ARG A 76 13.51 15.10 -31.19
C ARG A 76 12.74 16.42 -31.12
N THR A 77 11.42 16.37 -30.90
CA THR A 77 10.57 17.56 -30.93
C THR A 77 10.49 18.27 -29.58
N LYS A 78 10.96 17.64 -28.49
CA LYS A 78 10.84 18.15 -27.11
C LYS A 78 9.39 18.46 -26.73
N GLN A 79 8.44 17.73 -27.31
CA GLN A 79 7.01 17.93 -27.14
C GLN A 79 6.32 16.59 -26.92
N LYS A 80 5.18 16.63 -26.24
CA LYS A 80 4.31 15.47 -26.08
C LYS A 80 3.82 14.97 -27.44
N LYS A 81 3.89 13.66 -27.66
CA LYS A 81 3.47 13.00 -28.90
C LYS A 81 2.65 11.76 -28.60
N THR A 82 1.69 11.47 -29.47
CA THR A 82 0.85 10.28 -29.38
C THR A 82 0.68 9.65 -30.77
N LYS A 83 0.91 8.34 -30.88
CA LYS A 83 0.61 7.55 -32.09
C LYS A 83 0.16 6.15 -31.73
N VAL A 84 -0.45 5.47 -32.69
CA VAL A 84 -0.69 4.03 -32.61
C VAL A 84 0.52 3.29 -33.17
N ILE A 85 1.08 2.38 -32.38
CA ILE A 85 2.23 1.54 -32.69
C ILE A 85 1.74 0.10 -32.78
N ASN A 86 2.25 -0.64 -33.78
CA ASN A 86 2.01 -2.06 -33.92
C ASN A 86 3.29 -2.83 -33.57
N THR A 87 3.19 -3.76 -32.63
CA THR A 87 4.30 -4.64 -32.27
C THR A 87 4.33 -5.88 -33.16
N LYS A 88 5.51 -6.49 -33.29
CA LYS A 88 5.71 -7.75 -34.01
C LYS A 88 4.86 -8.90 -33.47
N LYS A 89 4.47 -8.83 -32.19
CA LYS A 89 3.57 -9.80 -31.55
C LYS A 89 2.08 -9.55 -31.87
N GLY A 90 1.78 -8.58 -32.72
CA GLY A 90 0.41 -8.30 -33.18
C GLY A 90 -0.37 -7.35 -32.27
N PHE A 91 0.28 -6.72 -31.29
CA PHE A 91 -0.40 -5.74 -30.42
C PHE A 91 -0.46 -4.39 -31.11
N SER A 92 -1.67 -3.82 -31.18
CA SER A 92 -1.87 -2.44 -31.62
C SER A 92 -2.13 -1.53 -30.42
N ILE A 93 -1.12 -0.75 -30.04
CA ILE A 93 -1.08 0.06 -28.82
C ILE A 93 -1.05 1.55 -29.16
N ARG A 94 -1.87 2.35 -28.48
CA ARG A 94 -1.82 3.80 -28.56
C ARG A 94 -0.83 4.32 -27.53
N SER A 95 0.36 4.70 -27.98
CA SER A 95 1.45 5.18 -27.14
C SER A 95 1.50 6.70 -27.09
N THR A 96 1.66 7.25 -25.89
CA THR A 96 1.85 8.67 -25.60
C THR A 96 3.18 8.87 -24.89
N SER A 97 4.09 9.62 -25.51
CA SER A 97 5.41 9.96 -24.97
C SER A 97 5.46 11.41 -24.53
N THR A 98 5.96 11.64 -23.32
CA THR A 98 6.07 12.97 -22.72
C THR A 98 7.51 13.21 -22.29
N PRO A 99 8.21 14.19 -22.88
CA PRO A 99 9.56 14.53 -22.49
C PRO A 99 9.55 15.40 -21.22
N ILE A 100 10.42 15.05 -20.28
CA ILE A 100 10.78 15.84 -19.10
C ILE A 100 12.06 16.58 -19.47
N LEU A 101 12.01 17.90 -19.44
CA LEU A 101 13.14 18.75 -19.84
C LEU A 101 13.88 19.29 -18.62
N TYR A 102 15.19 19.48 -18.77
CA TYR A 102 15.98 20.32 -17.88
C TYR A 102 15.61 21.81 -18.06
N PRO A 103 15.97 22.69 -17.11
CA PRO A 103 15.72 24.13 -17.22
C PRO A 103 16.34 24.80 -18.46
N ASP A 104 17.41 24.24 -19.01
CA ASP A 104 18.07 24.70 -20.23
C ASP A 104 17.35 24.22 -21.52
N GLY A 105 16.24 23.49 -21.38
CA GLY A 105 15.45 22.96 -22.48
C GLY A 105 16.03 21.69 -23.11
N THR A 106 17.04 21.05 -22.53
CA THR A 106 17.51 19.72 -22.95
C THR A 106 16.60 18.62 -22.40
N VAL A 107 16.50 17.48 -23.09
CA VAL A 107 15.68 16.36 -22.63
C VAL A 107 16.42 15.66 -21.49
N HIS A 108 15.75 15.45 -20.36
CA HIS A 108 16.26 14.66 -19.24
C HIS A 108 15.78 13.21 -19.35
N LEU A 109 14.46 13.03 -19.44
CA LEU A 109 13.82 11.72 -19.54
C LEU A 109 12.64 11.81 -20.48
N VAL A 110 12.21 10.68 -21.04
CA VAL A 110 10.93 10.57 -21.74
C VAL A 110 10.12 9.45 -21.12
N VAL A 111 8.90 9.78 -20.67
CA VAL A 111 7.95 8.81 -20.14
C VAL A 111 6.95 8.49 -21.23
N THR A 112 6.90 7.22 -21.64
CA THR A 112 5.98 6.72 -22.64
C THR A 112 5.02 5.74 -21.99
N MET A 113 3.72 5.98 -22.14
CA MET A 113 2.69 5.06 -21.71
C MET A 113 1.76 4.73 -22.85
N SER A 114 1.29 3.48 -22.88
CA SER A 114 0.39 3.06 -23.95
C SER A 114 -0.74 2.20 -23.44
N ASP A 115 -1.90 2.46 -24.05
CA ASP A 115 -3.14 1.74 -23.86
C ASP A 115 -3.46 0.92 -25.11
N GLU A 116 -4.14 -0.21 -24.95
CA GLU A 116 -4.50 -1.05 -26.09
C GLU A 116 -5.65 -0.43 -26.91
N THR A 117 -5.62 -0.63 -28.23
CA THR A 117 -6.71 -0.21 -29.12
C THR A 117 -7.74 -1.30 -29.42
N GLN A 118 -7.46 -2.58 -29.09
CA GLN A 118 -8.33 -3.75 -29.36
C GLN A 118 -8.37 -4.77 -28.20
N PRO A 119 -9.37 -4.74 -27.29
CA PRO A 119 -9.37 -5.51 -26.02
C PRO A 119 -9.29 -7.05 -26.11
N ASP A 120 -9.60 -7.65 -27.26
CA ASP A 120 -9.76 -9.11 -27.39
C ASP A 120 -8.43 -9.85 -27.61
N SER A 121 -7.38 -9.17 -28.08
CA SER A 121 -6.05 -9.76 -28.33
C SER A 121 -5.42 -10.35 -27.07
N PHE A 122 -5.56 -9.69 -25.91
CA PHE A 122 -4.99 -10.16 -24.65
C PHE A 122 -5.76 -11.29 -23.97
N LYS A 123 -7.05 -11.49 -24.27
CA LYS A 123 -7.82 -12.61 -23.69
C LYS A 123 -7.34 -13.95 -24.25
N THR A 124 -7.12 -14.00 -25.55
CA THR A 124 -6.62 -15.18 -26.26
C THR A 124 -5.20 -15.54 -25.80
N TRP A 125 -4.31 -14.56 -25.69
CA TRP A 125 -2.93 -14.80 -25.25
C TRP A 125 -2.80 -15.20 -23.77
N ARG A 126 -3.71 -14.72 -22.89
CA ARG A 126 -3.81 -15.22 -21.51
C ARG A 126 -4.14 -16.71 -21.45
N GLY A 127 -4.98 -17.22 -22.37
CA GLY A 127 -5.30 -18.65 -22.43
C GLY A 127 -4.12 -19.53 -22.89
N GLU A 128 -3.30 -19.03 -23.81
CA GLU A 128 -2.16 -19.76 -24.36
C GLU A 128 -0.91 -19.70 -23.46
N ALA A 129 -0.63 -18.56 -22.81
CA ALA A 129 0.52 -18.42 -21.90
C ALA A 129 0.37 -19.21 -20.59
N ILE A 130 -0.86 -19.55 -20.20
CA ILE A 130 -1.15 -20.39 -19.00
C ILE A 130 -0.97 -21.89 -19.30
N SER A 131 -1.03 -22.30 -20.57
CA SER A 131 -0.94 -23.72 -20.96
C SER A 131 0.44 -24.18 -21.40
N GLY A 132 1.36 -23.27 -21.74
CA GLY A 132 2.70 -23.60 -22.25
C GLY A 132 3.85 -22.89 -21.53
N ASN A 133 4.09 -23.21 -20.26
CA ASN A 133 5.44 -23.34 -19.68
C ASN A 133 5.37 -23.65 -18.18
N LYS A 134 5.62 -24.92 -17.85
CA LYS A 134 5.94 -25.41 -16.50
C LYS A 134 7.35 -25.00 -16.07
N GLU A 135 7.74 -23.75 -16.26
CA GLU A 135 8.91 -23.20 -15.58
C GLU A 135 8.44 -22.55 -14.29
N SER A 136 8.38 -23.40 -13.28
CA SER A 136 8.46 -23.00 -11.88
C SER A 136 9.69 -22.12 -11.68
N LEU A 137 9.50 -20.80 -11.78
CA LEU A 137 10.35 -19.83 -11.07
C LEU A 137 10.06 -20.00 -9.58
N LEU A 138 10.61 -21.08 -9.03
CA LEU A 138 10.93 -21.22 -7.62
C LEU A 138 11.86 -20.05 -7.30
N LEU A 139 11.29 -18.99 -6.75
CA LEU A 139 12.08 -18.03 -5.99
C LEU A 139 12.64 -18.82 -4.82
N GLU A 140 13.96 -18.92 -4.81
CA GLU A 140 14.79 -19.66 -3.87
C GLU A 140 14.22 -19.71 -2.45
N ASP A 141 14.28 -20.90 -1.87
CA ASP A 141 14.13 -21.15 -0.44
C ASP A 141 14.93 -20.10 0.35
N TYR A 142 14.24 -19.11 0.89
CA TYR A 142 14.84 -18.18 1.83
C TYR A 142 14.99 -18.90 3.17
N LYS A 143 16.20 -19.43 3.37
CA LYS A 143 16.70 -19.96 4.64
C LYS A 143 16.51 -18.94 5.76
N GLU A 144 16.14 -19.46 6.92
CA GLU A 144 16.14 -18.80 8.22
C GLU A 144 17.37 -17.90 8.39
N ASN A 145 17.12 -16.60 8.34
CA ASN A 145 17.87 -15.60 9.07
C ASN A 145 16.82 -14.70 9.71
N ASP A 146 17.09 -14.24 10.93
CA ASP A 146 16.21 -13.50 11.85
C ASP A 146 15.78 -12.09 11.35
N GLY A 147 15.69 -11.89 10.03
CA GLY A 147 15.40 -10.64 9.35
C GLY A 147 13.92 -10.44 8.98
N THR A 148 13.58 -9.23 8.54
CA THR A 148 12.20 -8.86 8.18
C THR A 148 11.73 -9.64 6.95
N VAL A 149 10.88 -10.64 7.15
CA VAL A 149 10.26 -11.42 6.07
C VAL A 149 9.12 -10.65 5.43
N ILE A 150 9.27 -10.30 4.15
CA ILE A 150 8.19 -9.74 3.32
C ILE A 150 7.50 -10.85 2.56
N VAL A 151 6.17 -10.96 2.70
CA VAL A 151 5.33 -11.75 1.80
C VAL A 151 5.05 -10.95 0.54
N ALA A 152 5.48 -11.49 -0.59
CA ALA A 152 5.24 -10.93 -1.91
C ALA A 152 4.98 -12.08 -2.90
N GLU A 153 3.71 -12.43 -3.05
CA GLU A 153 3.19 -13.41 -4.01
C GLU A 153 2.61 -12.74 -5.26
N SER A 154 1.94 -11.61 -5.08
CA SER A 154 1.39 -10.81 -6.16
C SER A 154 2.50 -10.19 -7.02
N VAL A 155 2.22 -10.01 -8.30
CA VAL A 155 3.16 -9.38 -9.23
C VAL A 155 3.51 -7.95 -8.78
N ALA A 156 2.52 -7.21 -8.28
CA ALA A 156 2.69 -5.85 -7.78
C ALA A 156 3.67 -5.80 -6.60
N MET A 157 3.49 -6.64 -5.58
CA MET A 157 4.42 -6.68 -4.45
C MET A 157 5.80 -7.20 -4.83
N LYS A 158 5.89 -8.20 -5.72
CA LYS A 158 7.19 -8.68 -6.24
C LYS A 158 7.95 -7.56 -6.95
N GLN A 159 7.27 -6.68 -7.68
CA GLN A 159 7.89 -5.51 -8.31
C GLN A 159 8.34 -4.48 -7.28
N ILE A 160 7.52 -4.17 -6.28
CA ILE A 160 7.88 -3.26 -5.19
C ILE A 160 9.14 -3.75 -4.46
N VAL A 161 9.19 -5.04 -4.10
CA VAL A 161 10.36 -5.63 -3.45
C VAL A 161 11.61 -5.53 -4.33
N ARG A 162 11.50 -5.73 -5.64
CA ARG A 162 12.64 -5.55 -6.56
C ARG A 162 13.14 -4.11 -6.58
N VAL A 163 12.25 -3.12 -6.64
CA VAL A 163 12.61 -1.70 -6.56
C VAL A 163 13.28 -1.41 -5.21
N CYS A 164 12.72 -1.90 -4.11
CA CYS A 164 13.31 -1.77 -2.78
C CYS A 164 14.74 -2.36 -2.72
N ASN A 165 14.97 -3.52 -3.33
CA ASN A 165 16.31 -4.13 -3.41
C ASN A 165 17.29 -3.30 -4.24
N GLN A 166 16.83 -2.70 -5.34
CA GLN A 166 17.66 -1.82 -6.17
C GLN A 166 18.03 -0.53 -5.46
N ILE A 167 17.12 0.08 -4.71
CA ILE A 167 17.37 1.36 -4.03
C ILE A 167 18.02 1.20 -2.65
N ALA A 168 17.95 0.02 -2.03
CA ALA A 168 18.46 -0.20 -0.68
C ALA A 168 19.96 0.14 -0.52
N PRO A 169 20.87 -0.18 -1.46
CA PRO A 169 22.30 0.15 -1.34
C PRO A 169 22.64 1.65 -1.42
N PHE A 170 21.68 2.51 -1.79
CA PHE A 170 21.88 3.95 -1.98
C PHE A 170 21.27 4.76 -0.83
N ASP A 171 21.84 5.95 -0.57
CA ASP A 171 21.35 6.89 0.46
C ASP A 171 20.14 7.72 -0.02
N SER A 172 19.51 7.34 -1.14
CA SER A 172 18.35 8.03 -1.71
C SER A 172 17.17 8.04 -0.73
N LYS A 173 16.47 9.17 -0.69
CA LYS A 173 15.27 9.35 0.13
C LYS A 173 14.09 8.61 -0.51
N VAL A 174 13.38 7.83 0.28
CA VAL A 174 12.27 6.99 -0.19
C VAL A 174 10.97 7.49 0.42
N LEU A 175 9.93 7.67 -0.39
CA LEU A 175 8.60 8.05 0.05
C LEU A 175 7.60 6.92 -0.23
N LEU A 176 7.10 6.29 0.82
CA LEU A 176 6.16 5.19 0.76
C LEU A 176 4.73 5.71 0.82
N TYR A 177 3.98 5.52 -0.25
CA TYR A 177 2.55 5.77 -0.31
C TYR A 177 1.77 4.49 -0.09
N GLY A 178 0.64 4.59 0.59
CA GLY A 178 -0.30 3.48 0.71
C GLY A 178 -1.26 3.68 1.88
N GLU A 179 -2.41 3.01 1.80
CA GLU A 179 -3.42 3.03 2.86
C GLU A 179 -2.84 2.58 4.21
N SER A 180 -3.54 2.89 5.30
CA SER A 180 -3.16 2.40 6.63
C SER A 180 -3.20 0.88 6.67
N GLY A 181 -2.21 0.26 7.32
CA GLY A 181 -2.14 -1.19 7.46
C GLY A 181 -1.66 -1.96 6.22
N THR A 182 -1.17 -1.29 5.16
CA THR A 182 -0.61 -1.97 3.96
C THR A 182 0.78 -2.57 4.16
N GLY A 183 1.51 -2.20 5.21
CA GLY A 183 2.85 -2.71 5.52
C GLY A 183 4.00 -1.73 5.24
N LYS A 184 3.75 -0.41 5.20
CA LYS A 184 4.78 0.63 4.98
C LYS A 184 5.97 0.50 5.93
N GLU A 185 5.72 0.25 7.22
CA GLU A 185 6.78 0.06 8.23
C GLU A 185 7.61 -1.22 8.00
N VAL A 186 6.97 -2.30 7.58
CA VAL A 186 7.68 -3.56 7.26
C VAL A 186 8.60 -3.33 6.05
N LEU A 187 8.11 -2.62 5.04
CA LEU A 187 8.90 -2.30 3.85
C LEU A 187 10.06 -1.35 4.16
N SER A 188 9.87 -0.37 5.05
CA SER A 188 10.96 0.55 5.45
C SER A 188 12.07 -0.15 6.23
N ARG A 189 11.73 -1.08 7.13
CA ARG A 189 12.71 -1.94 7.81
C ARG A 189 13.47 -2.82 6.82
N TYR A 190 12.77 -3.43 5.87
CA TYR A 190 13.39 -4.24 4.83
C TYR A 190 14.41 -3.44 3.98
N ILE A 191 14.04 -2.21 3.58
CA ILE A 191 14.96 -1.32 2.85
C ILE A 191 16.21 -1.02 3.70
N HIS A 192 16.04 -0.76 5.00
CA HIS A 192 17.15 -0.51 5.91
C HIS A 192 18.07 -1.73 6.07
N GLU A 193 17.51 -2.92 6.33
CA GLU A 193 18.26 -4.18 6.47
C GLU A 193 19.08 -4.53 5.23
N LYS A 194 18.60 -4.15 4.04
CA LYS A 194 19.30 -4.34 2.76
C LYS A 194 20.23 -3.18 2.37
N SER A 195 20.35 -2.17 3.21
CA SER A 195 21.15 -0.98 2.93
C SER A 195 22.59 -1.07 3.43
N LYS A 196 23.44 -0.14 2.98
CA LYS A 196 24.80 0.04 3.53
C LYS A 196 24.81 0.46 5.00
N GLN A 197 23.68 0.95 5.51
CA GLN A 197 23.52 1.46 6.87
C GLN A 197 22.78 0.46 7.77
N ALA A 198 22.65 -0.80 7.35
CA ALA A 198 21.94 -1.85 8.10
C ALA A 198 22.55 -2.14 9.50
N ALA A 199 23.83 -1.82 9.71
CA ALA A 199 24.49 -1.92 11.01
C ALA A 199 24.21 -0.72 11.92
N GLY A 200 23.73 0.40 11.37
CA GLY A 200 23.35 1.60 12.11
C GLY A 200 21.94 1.51 12.69
N PRO A 201 21.52 2.50 13.50
CA PRO A 201 20.21 2.49 14.13
C PRO A 201 19.07 2.65 13.11
N PHE A 202 17.95 1.95 13.33
CA PHE A 202 16.68 2.22 12.65
C PHE A 202 15.73 2.94 13.60
N ILE A 203 15.62 4.26 13.47
CA ILE A 203 14.75 5.09 14.30
C ILE A 203 13.42 5.29 13.59
N SER A 204 12.34 4.79 14.18
CA SER A 204 10.98 4.86 13.64
C SER A 204 10.13 5.83 14.44
N ILE A 205 9.54 6.82 13.77
CA ILE A 205 8.67 7.83 14.38
C ILE A 205 7.33 7.79 13.67
N ASN A 206 6.25 7.64 14.42
CA ASN A 206 4.91 7.91 13.93
C ASN A 206 4.53 9.36 14.24
N CYS A 207 4.53 10.22 13.22
CA CYS A 207 4.24 11.64 13.37
C CYS A 207 2.81 11.90 13.90
N ALA A 208 1.86 11.00 13.64
CA ALA A 208 0.49 11.11 14.13
C ALA A 208 0.36 10.80 15.64
N ALA A 209 1.33 10.09 16.23
CA ALA A 209 1.29 9.68 17.63
C ALA A 209 1.87 10.73 18.59
N ILE A 210 2.66 11.68 18.09
CA ILE A 210 3.32 12.68 18.93
C ILE A 210 2.44 13.92 19.07
N PRO A 211 2.10 14.35 20.30
CA PRO A 211 1.38 15.60 20.51
C PRO A 211 2.14 16.79 19.89
N LYS A 212 1.42 17.69 19.20
CA LYS A 212 2.04 18.84 18.51
C LYS A 212 2.98 19.66 19.38
N ALA A 213 2.64 19.84 20.66
CA ALA A 213 3.44 20.60 21.62
C ALA A 213 4.79 19.94 21.98
N LEU A 214 4.89 18.61 21.85
CA LEU A 214 6.10 17.83 22.15
C LEU A 214 6.87 17.44 20.89
N PHE A 215 6.30 17.65 19.70
CA PHE A 215 6.87 17.17 18.46
C PHE A 215 8.29 17.72 18.23
N GLU A 216 8.48 19.01 18.49
CA GLU A 216 9.80 19.62 18.30
C GLU A 216 10.85 19.06 19.26
N SER A 217 10.53 18.96 20.56
CA SER A 217 11.47 18.47 21.58
C SER A 217 11.78 16.99 21.43
N GLU A 218 10.84 16.17 20.94
CA GLU A 218 11.08 14.77 20.61
C GLU A 218 11.97 14.63 19.36
N LEU A 219 11.69 15.39 18.30
CA LEU A 219 12.43 15.25 17.03
C LEU A 219 13.85 15.82 17.13
N PHE A 220 14.01 17.04 17.68
CA PHE A 220 15.27 17.78 17.72
C PHE A 220 16.04 17.65 19.03
N GLY A 221 15.40 17.20 20.11
CA GLY A 221 16.01 17.16 21.43
C GLY A 221 16.07 18.54 22.08
N HIS A 222 16.45 18.58 23.34
CA HIS A 222 16.46 19.82 24.11
C HIS A 222 17.55 19.85 25.16
N GLU A 223 18.06 21.05 25.41
CA GLU A 223 18.96 21.33 26.53
C GLU A 223 18.17 21.57 27.82
N LYS A 224 18.84 21.38 28.96
CA LYS A 224 18.27 21.67 30.27
C LYS A 224 17.84 23.14 30.37
N GLY A 225 16.62 23.39 30.84
CA GLY A 225 16.06 24.73 31.03
C GLY A 225 15.55 25.42 29.75
N SER A 226 15.48 24.70 28.62
CA SER A 226 15.01 25.25 27.34
C SER A 226 13.50 25.59 27.32
N PHE A 227 12.69 24.94 28.16
CA PHE A 227 11.27 25.24 28.38
C PHE A 227 10.82 24.76 29.77
N THR A 228 9.60 25.14 30.19
CA THR A 228 9.01 24.68 31.46
C THR A 228 8.83 23.17 31.48
N GLY A 229 9.58 22.47 32.34
CA GLY A 229 9.62 21.00 32.43
C GLY A 229 10.86 20.36 31.78
N ALA A 230 11.77 21.14 31.20
CA ALA A 230 13.06 20.67 30.67
C ALA A 230 14.11 20.50 31.79
N ASP A 231 13.83 19.65 32.77
CA ASP A 231 14.69 19.48 33.96
C ASP A 231 16.00 18.73 33.64
N ILE A 232 15.99 17.94 32.56
CA ILE A 232 17.09 17.10 32.09
C ILE A 232 17.26 17.37 30.59
N GLU A 233 18.50 17.38 30.10
CA GLU A 233 18.74 17.39 28.66
C GLU A 233 18.32 16.05 28.02
N LYS A 234 17.85 16.09 26.77
CA LYS A 234 17.44 14.89 26.04
C LYS A 234 17.87 14.97 24.57
N PRO A 235 18.58 13.96 24.03
CA PRO A 235 18.89 13.90 22.61
C PRO A 235 17.62 13.71 21.78
N GLY A 236 17.57 14.35 20.61
CA GLY A 236 16.45 14.21 19.68
C GLY A 236 16.52 12.93 18.85
N MET A 237 15.39 12.51 18.30
CA MET A 237 15.35 11.35 17.40
C MET A 237 16.24 11.50 16.16
N LEU A 238 16.45 12.74 15.69
CA LEU A 238 17.38 13.02 14.58
C LEU A 238 18.84 12.71 14.95
N GLU A 239 19.24 12.96 16.21
CA GLU A 239 20.57 12.61 16.70
C GLU A 239 20.71 11.10 16.90
N LEU A 240 19.65 10.43 17.38
CA LEU A 240 19.65 8.98 17.57
C LEU A 240 19.69 8.20 16.24
N ALA A 241 19.28 8.82 15.13
CA ALA A 241 19.31 8.20 13.81
C ALA A 241 20.67 8.30 13.11
N ASP A 242 21.65 8.99 13.71
CA ASP A 242 22.96 9.22 13.11
C ASP A 242 23.68 7.92 12.76
N GLY A 243 24.26 7.87 11.55
CA GLY A 243 24.86 6.66 10.98
C GLY A 243 23.87 5.57 10.55
N GLY A 244 22.57 5.80 10.69
CA GLY A 244 21.51 4.83 10.41
C GLY A 244 20.39 5.38 9.52
N THR A 245 19.17 4.92 9.76
CA THR A 245 17.97 5.29 9.00
C THR A 245 16.91 5.88 9.91
N LEU A 246 16.36 7.03 9.50
CA LEU A 246 15.18 7.64 10.09
C LEU A 246 13.95 7.28 9.25
N PHE A 247 12.98 6.61 9.86
CA PHE A 247 11.68 6.34 9.29
C PHE A 247 10.62 7.26 9.89
N LEU A 248 9.97 8.07 9.06
CA LEU A 248 8.87 8.96 9.44
C LEU A 248 7.55 8.43 8.86
N ASP A 249 6.75 7.77 9.69
CA ASP A 249 5.39 7.35 9.34
C ASP A 249 4.38 8.47 9.53
N GLU A 250 3.42 8.54 8.63
CA GLU A 250 2.43 9.60 8.50
C GLU A 250 3.06 11.01 8.47
N ILE A 251 4.07 11.23 7.61
CA ILE A 251 4.79 12.51 7.45
C ILE A 251 3.85 13.71 7.17
N SER A 252 2.67 13.44 6.61
CA SER A 252 1.61 14.42 6.40
C SER A 252 1.08 15.07 7.68
N GLU A 253 1.26 14.44 8.84
CA GLU A 253 0.85 14.97 10.14
C GLU A 253 1.88 15.92 10.77
N MET A 254 3.06 16.09 10.14
CA MET A 254 4.08 17.00 10.63
C MET A 254 3.58 18.46 10.63
N PRO A 255 3.64 19.18 11.75
CA PRO A 255 3.26 20.59 11.82
C PRO A 255 4.02 21.45 10.80
N LEU A 256 3.32 22.38 10.14
CA LEU A 256 3.88 23.19 9.04
C LEU A 256 5.14 23.98 9.44
N GLU A 257 5.18 24.47 10.68
CA GLU A 257 6.34 25.18 11.24
C GLU A 257 7.59 24.30 11.35
N LEU A 258 7.39 23.01 11.64
CA LEU A 258 8.47 22.03 11.77
C LEU A 258 8.96 21.52 10.41
N GLN A 259 8.13 21.59 9.38
CA GLN A 259 8.52 21.21 8.01
C GLN A 259 9.69 22.08 7.51
N ALA A 260 9.75 23.36 7.86
CA ALA A 260 10.87 24.24 7.51
C ALA A 260 12.17 23.84 8.22
N LYS A 261 12.10 23.48 9.51
CA LYS A 261 13.26 22.98 10.27
C LYS A 261 13.73 21.63 9.72
N MET A 262 12.81 20.72 9.41
CA MET A 262 13.13 19.44 8.79
C MET A 262 13.80 19.60 7.43
N LEU A 263 13.31 20.53 6.60
CA LEU A 263 13.95 20.84 5.31
C LEU A 263 15.41 21.26 5.50
N ARG A 264 15.69 22.17 6.46
CA ARG A 264 17.05 22.61 6.75
C ARG A 264 17.95 21.44 7.16
N VAL A 265 17.48 20.54 8.02
CA VAL A 265 18.22 19.32 8.40
C VAL A 265 18.52 18.46 7.17
N LEU A 266 17.55 18.29 6.26
CA LEU A 266 17.74 17.50 5.05
C LEU A 266 18.65 18.17 4.00
N GLU A 267 18.92 19.46 4.13
CA GLU A 267 19.80 20.23 3.25
C GLU A 267 21.22 20.30 3.78
N THR A 268 21.40 20.68 5.05
CA THR A 268 22.72 20.93 5.64
C THR A 268 23.25 19.75 6.45
N GLY A 269 22.37 18.84 6.89
CA GLY A 269 22.69 17.79 7.86
C GLY A 269 22.88 18.31 9.29
N GLU A 270 22.62 19.58 9.54
CA GLU A 270 22.84 20.20 10.86
C GLU A 270 21.59 20.09 11.72
N VAL A 271 21.75 19.57 12.92
CA VAL A 271 20.72 19.44 13.95
C VAL A 271 21.10 20.34 15.13
N ARG A 272 20.12 21.12 15.60
CA ARG A 272 20.22 21.98 16.77
C ARG A 272 19.11 21.60 17.75
N ARG A 273 19.49 21.32 19.00
CA ARG A 273 18.57 21.11 20.12
C ARG A 273 17.86 22.41 20.51
N LEU A 274 16.66 22.31 21.07
CA LEU A 274 15.98 23.45 21.66
C LEU A 274 16.81 24.05 22.79
N GLY A 275 16.97 25.37 22.78
CA GLY A 275 17.79 26.11 23.75
C GLY A 275 19.30 26.05 23.50
N SER A 276 19.77 25.24 22.55
CA SER A 276 21.19 25.19 22.20
C SER A 276 21.55 26.23 21.12
N THR A 277 22.75 26.78 21.20
CA THR A 277 23.37 27.58 20.13
C THR A 277 24.26 26.75 19.21
N THR A 278 24.60 25.52 19.61
CA THR A 278 25.49 24.62 18.86
C THR A 278 24.72 23.83 17.81
N GLU A 279 25.30 23.70 16.63
CA GLU A 279 24.80 22.86 15.54
C GLU A 279 25.70 21.62 15.43
N THR A 280 25.10 20.44 15.35
CA THR A 280 25.82 19.17 15.18
C THR A 280 25.46 18.54 13.85
N LYS A 281 26.46 18.10 13.09
CA LYS A 281 26.22 17.39 11.82
C LYS A 281 25.82 15.95 12.11
N ARG A 282 24.67 15.55 11.60
CA ARG A 282 24.11 14.20 11.66
C ARG A 282 23.84 13.71 10.26
N ARG A 283 24.18 12.46 9.98
CA ARG A 283 23.97 11.83 8.68
C ARG A 283 23.15 10.57 8.87
N PHE A 284 21.93 10.61 8.36
CA PHE A 284 21.01 9.49 8.34
C PHE A 284 20.34 9.39 6.97
N ARG A 285 19.93 8.18 6.57
CA ARG A 285 19.02 8.00 5.44
C ARG A 285 17.59 8.29 5.88
N LEU A 286 16.83 9.00 5.05
CA LEU A 286 15.42 9.25 5.29
C LEU A 286 14.54 8.26 4.49
N ILE A 287 13.64 7.59 5.18
CA ILE A 287 12.46 6.94 4.59
C ILE A 287 11.22 7.60 5.19
N SER A 288 10.28 8.03 4.38
CA SER A 288 9.02 8.62 4.84
C SER A 288 7.84 7.84 4.32
N ALA A 289 6.72 7.88 5.03
CA ALA A 289 5.51 7.19 4.67
C ALA A 289 4.27 8.07 4.91
N THR A 290 3.25 7.90 4.09
CA THR A 290 1.94 8.56 4.27
C THR A 290 0.83 7.81 3.54
N ASN A 291 -0.38 7.93 4.05
CA ASN A 291 -1.60 7.54 3.33
C ASN A 291 -2.29 8.69 2.59
N ARG A 292 -1.79 9.94 2.71
CA ARG A 292 -2.38 11.14 2.10
C ARG A 292 -1.67 11.54 0.81
N ASN A 293 -2.40 12.23 -0.05
CA ASN A 293 -1.84 12.85 -1.24
C ASN A 293 -1.10 14.16 -0.86
N LEU A 294 0.23 14.09 -0.73
CA LEU A 294 1.05 15.26 -0.40
C LEU A 294 0.99 16.35 -1.49
N GLY A 295 0.77 15.98 -2.76
CA GLY A 295 0.64 16.95 -3.85
C GLY A 295 -0.56 17.88 -3.63
N GLU A 296 -1.72 17.31 -3.33
CA GLU A 296 -2.90 18.09 -2.96
C GLU A 296 -2.69 18.91 -1.69
N MET A 297 -1.96 18.39 -0.71
CA MET A 297 -1.67 19.15 0.52
C MET A 297 -0.79 20.36 0.25
N VAL A 298 0.13 20.26 -0.72
CA VAL A 298 0.95 21.38 -1.20
C VAL A 298 0.07 22.44 -1.87
N GLU A 299 -0.85 22.04 -2.75
CA GLU A 299 -1.81 22.95 -3.39
C GLU A 299 -2.70 23.67 -2.36
N LYS A 300 -3.12 22.95 -1.31
CA LYS A 300 -3.92 23.48 -0.20
C LYS A 300 -3.10 24.27 0.83
N GLY A 301 -1.77 24.40 0.67
CA GLY A 301 -0.89 25.11 1.60
C GLY A 301 -0.72 24.44 2.97
N THR A 302 -1.13 23.18 3.11
CA THR A 302 -1.03 22.39 4.37
C THR A 302 0.24 21.54 4.43
N PHE A 303 0.99 21.49 3.33
CA PHE A 303 2.34 20.91 3.27
C PHE A 303 3.25 21.82 2.43
N ARG A 304 4.51 21.96 2.81
CA ARG A 304 5.43 22.84 2.09
C ARG A 304 5.92 22.19 0.81
N ARG A 305 5.89 22.96 -0.28
CA ARG A 305 6.33 22.54 -1.62
C ARG A 305 7.81 22.14 -1.66
N ASP A 306 8.66 22.89 -0.98
CA ASP A 306 10.11 22.65 -0.93
C ASP A 306 10.46 21.33 -0.24
N LEU A 307 9.86 21.06 0.93
CA LEU A 307 10.02 19.79 1.63
C LEU A 307 9.49 18.62 0.79
N TYR A 308 8.33 18.77 0.14
CA TYR A 308 7.76 17.73 -0.71
C TYR A 308 8.74 17.27 -1.80
N TYR A 309 9.32 18.21 -2.57
CA TYR A 309 10.30 17.86 -3.59
C TYR A 309 11.60 17.29 -3.00
N ARG A 310 11.99 17.71 -1.78
CA ARG A 310 13.20 17.19 -1.12
C ARG A 310 13.07 15.72 -0.71
N ILE A 311 11.88 15.29 -0.28
CA ILE A 311 11.61 13.94 0.23
C ILE A 311 11.07 12.98 -0.86
N ASN A 312 10.35 13.49 -1.86
CA ASN A 312 9.74 12.70 -2.93
C ASN A 312 10.74 12.36 -4.05
N VAL A 313 11.89 11.78 -3.68
CA VAL A 313 12.92 11.39 -4.65
C VAL A 313 12.61 10.03 -5.26
N VAL A 314 12.29 9.03 -4.42
CA VAL A 314 11.85 7.71 -4.87
C VAL A 314 10.46 7.41 -4.28
N PRO A 315 9.37 7.71 -5.03
CA PRO A 315 8.02 7.34 -4.61
C PRO A 315 7.77 5.84 -4.83
N VAL A 316 7.29 5.14 -3.80
CA VAL A 316 6.87 3.74 -3.87
C VAL A 316 5.43 3.64 -3.41
N HIS A 317 4.54 3.17 -4.28
CA HIS A 317 3.12 3.02 -3.96
C HIS A 317 2.83 1.56 -3.60
N ILE A 318 2.40 1.32 -2.37
CA ILE A 318 1.99 0.01 -1.88
C ILE A 318 0.48 -0.14 -2.12
N PRO A 319 0.05 -1.12 -2.95
CA PRO A 319 -1.35 -1.33 -3.24
C PRO A 319 -2.11 -1.81 -2.00
N ALA A 320 -3.40 -1.48 -1.97
CA ALA A 320 -4.29 -2.01 -0.95
C ALA A 320 -4.38 -3.53 -1.07
N LEU A 321 -4.68 -4.23 0.03
CA LEU A 321 -4.68 -5.69 0.08
C LEU A 321 -5.67 -6.31 -0.92
N ARG A 322 -6.83 -5.66 -1.13
CA ARG A 322 -7.83 -6.03 -2.14
C ARG A 322 -7.31 -6.03 -3.59
N GLU A 323 -6.28 -5.25 -3.89
CA GLU A 323 -5.64 -5.16 -5.22
C GLU A 323 -4.54 -6.22 -5.41
N ARG A 324 -4.24 -7.01 -4.38
CA ARG A 324 -3.19 -8.05 -4.39
C ARG A 324 -3.67 -9.36 -3.74
N PRO A 325 -4.69 -10.03 -4.31
CA PRO A 325 -5.32 -11.20 -3.70
C PRO A 325 -4.38 -12.39 -3.47
N GLN A 326 -3.32 -12.54 -4.29
CA GLN A 326 -2.32 -13.59 -4.09
C GLN A 326 -1.57 -13.43 -2.75
N ASP A 327 -1.37 -12.18 -2.31
CA ASP A 327 -0.70 -11.90 -1.04
C ASP A 327 -1.59 -12.23 0.16
N ILE A 328 -2.92 -12.19 0.02
CA ILE A 328 -3.86 -12.56 1.09
C ILE A 328 -3.58 -14.00 1.56
N ILE A 329 -3.39 -14.92 0.60
CA ILE A 329 -3.13 -16.34 0.90
C ILE A 329 -1.78 -16.50 1.59
N GLY A 330 -0.72 -15.91 1.03
CA GLY A 330 0.63 -15.99 1.61
C GLY A 330 0.68 -15.41 3.03
N LEU A 331 0.08 -14.23 3.22
CA LEU A 331 0.01 -13.55 4.53
C LEU A 331 -0.82 -14.37 5.53
N ALA A 332 -1.98 -14.90 5.11
CA ALA A 332 -2.81 -15.73 5.97
C ALA A 332 -2.05 -16.97 6.46
N ARG A 333 -1.34 -17.69 5.57
CA ARG A 333 -0.51 -18.85 5.96
C ARG A 333 0.56 -18.47 6.96
N GLN A 334 1.30 -17.39 6.70
CA GLN A 334 2.35 -16.91 7.60
C GLN A 334 1.79 -16.54 8.98
N PHE A 335 0.64 -15.86 9.03
CA PHE A 335 -0.01 -15.50 10.29
C PHE A 335 -0.54 -16.72 11.04
N ILE A 336 -1.18 -17.67 10.35
CA ILE A 336 -1.64 -18.92 10.95
C ILE A 336 -0.48 -19.66 11.59
N GLN A 337 0.63 -19.86 10.86
CA GLN A 337 1.81 -20.52 11.38
C GLN A 337 2.34 -19.81 12.64
N LYS A 338 2.47 -18.48 12.57
CA LYS A 338 2.94 -17.65 13.69
C LYS A 338 2.03 -17.76 14.93
N PHE A 339 0.72 -17.72 14.74
CA PHE A 339 -0.22 -17.78 15.85
C PHE A 339 -0.43 -19.19 16.40
N ASN A 340 -0.36 -20.23 15.56
CA ASN A 340 -0.33 -21.61 15.99
C ASN A 340 0.86 -21.87 16.91
N GLN A 341 2.05 -21.42 16.52
CA GLN A 341 3.24 -21.52 17.37
C GLN A 341 3.09 -20.73 18.67
N LYS A 342 2.59 -19.49 18.59
CA LYS A 342 2.43 -18.60 19.76
C LYS A 342 1.41 -19.14 20.78
N TYR A 343 0.29 -19.68 20.30
CA TYR A 343 -0.84 -20.12 21.13
C TYR A 343 -0.90 -21.63 21.33
N GLN A 344 0.09 -22.38 20.83
CA GLN A 344 0.14 -23.84 20.86
C GLN A 344 -1.15 -24.48 20.31
N LYS A 345 -1.57 -24.00 19.14
CA LYS A 345 -2.74 -24.46 18.40
C LYS A 345 -2.30 -25.13 17.09
N ASP A 346 -3.20 -25.93 16.52
CA ASP A 346 -3.05 -26.50 15.17
C ASP A 346 -4.24 -26.08 14.29
N PHE A 347 -4.45 -24.77 14.18
CA PHE A 347 -5.51 -24.25 13.33
C PHE A 347 -5.12 -24.37 11.85
N GLN A 348 -6.06 -24.88 11.05
CA GLN A 348 -5.94 -24.88 9.59
C GLN A 348 -7.12 -24.14 8.96
N LEU A 349 -6.84 -23.42 7.88
CA LEU A 349 -7.85 -22.68 7.16
C LEU A 349 -8.62 -23.60 6.21
N SER A 350 -9.94 -23.69 6.39
CA SER A 350 -10.79 -24.45 5.46
C SER A 350 -10.88 -23.76 4.10
N GLY A 351 -11.25 -24.52 3.06
CA GLY A 351 -11.45 -23.99 1.72
C GLY A 351 -12.49 -22.88 1.66
N ASP A 352 -13.59 -23.00 2.41
CA ASP A 352 -14.65 -21.99 2.44
C ASP A 352 -14.21 -20.71 3.15
N LYS A 353 -13.47 -20.83 4.26
CA LYS A 353 -12.88 -19.66 4.93
C LYS A 353 -11.83 -18.98 4.05
N THR A 354 -11.08 -19.75 3.25
CA THR A 354 -10.15 -19.17 2.25
C THR A 354 -10.89 -18.34 1.20
N LYS A 355 -12.04 -18.80 0.71
CA LYS A 355 -12.88 -18.02 -0.21
C LYS A 355 -13.42 -16.75 0.44
N GLU A 356 -13.87 -16.84 1.70
CA GLU A 356 -14.30 -15.66 2.49
C GLU A 356 -13.18 -14.61 2.52
N LEU A 357 -11.95 -15.00 2.85
CA LEU A 357 -10.80 -14.08 2.89
C LEU A 357 -10.52 -13.42 1.53
N LEU A 358 -10.64 -14.15 0.42
CA LEU A 358 -10.40 -13.62 -0.92
C LEU A 358 -11.52 -12.68 -1.40
N SER A 359 -12.75 -12.88 -0.94
CA SER A 359 -13.91 -12.05 -1.29
C SER A 359 -14.01 -10.76 -0.47
N HIS A 360 -13.30 -10.66 0.65
CA HIS A 360 -13.36 -9.52 1.55
C HIS A 360 -12.56 -8.32 1.02
N ASN A 361 -13.06 -7.10 1.25
CA ASN A 361 -12.45 -5.86 0.74
C ASN A 361 -11.25 -5.35 1.56
N TRP A 362 -11.05 -5.87 2.77
CA TRP A 362 -9.94 -5.54 3.67
C TRP A 362 -9.68 -4.03 3.85
N PRO A 363 -10.65 -3.24 4.34
CA PRO A 363 -10.48 -1.81 4.58
C PRO A 363 -9.33 -1.47 5.54
N GLY A 364 -8.98 -2.37 6.47
CA GLY A 364 -7.81 -2.24 7.35
C GLY A 364 -6.57 -2.98 6.84
N ASN A 365 -6.58 -3.42 5.58
CA ASN A 365 -5.47 -4.06 4.88
C ASN A 365 -4.86 -5.24 5.68
N VAL A 366 -3.53 -5.36 5.71
CA VAL A 366 -2.80 -6.46 6.34
C VAL A 366 -3.01 -6.47 7.86
N ARG A 367 -3.21 -5.30 8.48
CA ARG A 367 -3.48 -5.19 9.93
C ARG A 367 -4.80 -5.86 10.28
N GLU A 368 -5.84 -5.63 9.49
CA GLU A 368 -7.14 -6.29 9.67
C GLU A 368 -7.06 -7.79 9.41
N LEU A 369 -6.40 -8.21 8.32
CA LEU A 369 -6.18 -9.63 8.01
C LEU A 369 -5.49 -10.35 9.17
N ARG A 370 -4.39 -9.78 9.69
CA ARG A 370 -3.67 -10.32 10.84
C ARG A 370 -4.59 -10.51 12.04
N ASN A 371 -5.40 -9.51 12.38
CA ASN A 371 -6.31 -9.57 13.52
C ASN A 371 -7.43 -10.61 13.33
N LYS A 372 -7.99 -10.72 12.12
CA LYS A 372 -9.00 -11.75 11.79
C LYS A 372 -8.40 -13.15 11.92
N ILE A 373 -7.20 -13.38 11.38
CA ILE A 373 -6.51 -14.68 11.48
C ILE A 373 -6.16 -15.02 12.93
N GLU A 374 -5.61 -14.07 13.69
CA GLU A 374 -5.34 -14.25 15.12
C GLU A 374 -6.59 -14.69 15.88
N ARG A 375 -7.71 -14.01 15.63
CA ARG A 375 -9.00 -14.35 16.23
C ARG A 375 -9.44 -15.77 15.85
N LEU A 376 -9.33 -16.16 14.59
CA LEU A 376 -9.69 -17.52 14.15
C LEU A 376 -8.85 -18.59 14.85
N VAL A 377 -7.54 -18.36 14.99
CA VAL A 377 -6.63 -19.30 15.67
C VAL A 377 -6.97 -19.40 17.17
N VAL A 378 -7.17 -18.28 17.85
CA VAL A 378 -7.49 -18.27 19.29
C VAL A 378 -8.86 -18.90 19.57
N MET A 379 -9.85 -18.64 18.72
CA MET A 379 -11.21 -19.16 18.85
C MET A 379 -11.34 -20.61 18.38
N SER A 380 -10.36 -21.16 17.68
CA SER A 380 -10.38 -22.57 17.30
C SER A 380 -10.30 -23.46 18.55
N GLY A 381 -11.43 -24.05 18.93
CA GLY A 381 -11.48 -25.14 19.91
C GLY A 381 -10.75 -26.37 19.38
N ASN A 382 -10.50 -27.38 20.22
CA ASN A 382 -9.87 -28.65 19.81
C ASN A 382 -10.75 -29.52 18.88
N LYS A 383 -11.73 -28.93 18.19
CA LYS A 383 -12.58 -29.55 17.17
C LYS A 383 -12.78 -28.55 16.04
N GLU A 384 -12.78 -29.07 14.82
CA GLU A 384 -12.95 -28.35 13.57
C GLU A 384 -13.98 -27.23 13.69
N VAL A 385 -13.52 -26.00 13.47
CA VAL A 385 -14.38 -24.81 13.47
C VAL A 385 -15.32 -24.92 12.27
N THR A 386 -16.55 -25.34 12.52
CA THR A 386 -17.63 -25.33 11.54
C THR A 386 -18.15 -23.89 11.39
N VAL A 387 -18.55 -23.58 10.17
CA VAL A 387 -18.82 -22.23 9.65
C VAL A 387 -19.78 -21.40 10.52
N ALA A 388 -20.63 -22.03 11.33
CA ALA A 388 -21.63 -21.38 12.17
C ALA A 388 -21.09 -20.67 13.43
N GLU A 389 -19.91 -21.02 13.96
CA GLU A 389 -19.45 -20.50 15.27
C GLU A 389 -18.63 -19.19 15.16
N THR A 390 -18.33 -18.73 13.95
CA THR A 390 -17.56 -17.49 13.73
C THR A 390 -18.40 -16.27 13.34
N ASP A 391 -19.68 -16.48 12.98
CA ASP A 391 -20.61 -15.37 12.68
C ASP A 391 -21.23 -14.77 13.94
N ASP A 392 -21.18 -15.48 15.07
CA ASP A 392 -21.93 -15.11 16.27
C ASP A 392 -21.31 -13.95 17.10
N PHE A 393 -20.14 -13.47 16.70
CA PHE A 393 -19.54 -12.23 17.24
C PHE A 393 -19.25 -11.17 16.17
N ALA A 394 -19.88 -11.30 14.99
CA ALA A 394 -20.06 -10.20 14.05
C ALA A 394 -21.19 -9.26 14.52
N LEU A 395 -21.08 -8.76 15.76
CA LEU A 395 -21.94 -7.70 16.29
C LEU A 395 -21.85 -6.38 15.48
N ASP A 396 -20.94 -6.29 14.49
CA ASP A 396 -20.67 -5.08 13.73
C ASP A 396 -20.84 -5.22 12.19
N LEU A 397 -20.95 -6.43 11.63
CA LEU A 397 -20.94 -6.62 10.16
C LEU A 397 -22.26 -7.11 9.56
N HIS A 398 -23.12 -7.81 10.30
CA HIS A 398 -24.48 -8.11 9.81
C HIS A 398 -25.45 -6.93 9.93
N PHE A 399 -25.07 -5.83 10.62
CA PHE A 399 -25.90 -4.64 10.72
C PHE A 399 -25.81 -3.69 9.52
N LYS A 400 -24.82 -3.85 8.61
CA LYS A 400 -24.67 -2.95 7.45
C LYS A 400 -25.50 -3.30 6.24
N GLU A 401 -25.93 -4.56 6.08
CA GLU A 401 -26.68 -4.97 4.88
C GLU A 401 -28.20 -4.86 5.03
N GLN A 402 -28.76 -4.78 6.25
CA GLN A 402 -30.19 -4.57 6.44
C GLN A 402 -30.61 -3.15 6.84
N THR A 403 -29.68 -2.23 7.15
CA THR A 403 -30.01 -0.84 7.53
C THR A 403 -29.93 0.16 6.36
N LYS A 404 -30.04 -0.31 5.11
CA LYS A 404 -30.10 0.58 3.95
C LYS A 404 -31.49 1.15 3.63
N LYS A 405 -32.50 0.91 4.47
CA LYS A 405 -33.77 1.64 4.41
C LYS A 405 -34.30 1.93 5.82
N ASP A 406 -34.34 3.23 6.13
CA ASP A 406 -35.19 3.92 7.10
C ASP A 406 -35.15 3.45 8.57
N SER A 407 -34.39 4.16 9.42
CA SER A 407 -34.66 4.33 10.86
C SER A 407 -33.69 5.34 11.49
N LEU A 408 -34.14 6.58 11.71
CA LEU A 408 -33.34 7.70 12.27
C LEU A 408 -33.45 7.83 13.80
N TYR A 409 -34.00 6.85 14.52
CA TYR A 409 -34.24 6.95 15.97
C TYR A 409 -33.81 5.69 16.75
N LEU A 410 -33.23 5.89 17.94
CA LEU A 410 -32.80 4.83 18.88
C LEU A 410 -33.91 3.82 19.21
N LYS A 411 -35.16 4.26 19.16
CA LYS A 411 -36.34 3.41 19.42
C LYS A 411 -36.49 2.30 18.38
N ASP A 412 -36.21 2.59 17.11
CA ASP A 412 -36.34 1.63 16.02
C ASP A 412 -35.16 0.65 16.03
N TYR A 413 -33.97 1.14 16.40
CA TYR A 413 -32.78 0.30 16.64
C TYR A 413 -33.02 -0.72 17.75
N LEU A 414 -33.55 -0.28 18.90
CA LEU A 414 -33.86 -1.18 20.02
C LEU A 414 -34.95 -2.20 19.65
N GLN A 415 -35.93 -1.82 18.83
CA GLN A 415 -36.93 -2.76 18.32
C GLN A 415 -36.35 -3.80 17.35
N GLY A 416 -35.42 -3.41 16.48
CA GLY A 416 -34.73 -4.33 15.57
C GLY A 416 -33.90 -5.37 16.32
N VAL A 417 -33.13 -4.93 17.32
CA VAL A 417 -32.33 -5.81 18.19
C VAL A 417 -33.25 -6.74 18.99
N GLU A 418 -34.33 -6.22 19.57
CA GLU A 418 -35.30 -7.02 20.33
C GLU A 418 -36.00 -8.07 19.46
N LYS A 419 -36.40 -7.71 18.23
CA LYS A 419 -37.01 -8.62 17.26
C LYS A 419 -36.08 -9.79 16.95
N HIS A 420 -34.83 -9.49 16.62
CA HIS A 420 -33.84 -10.48 16.24
C HIS A 420 -33.58 -11.47 17.39
N PHE A 421 -33.43 -10.95 18.61
CA PHE A 421 -33.22 -11.77 19.80
C PHE A 421 -34.41 -12.68 20.11
N ILE A 422 -35.65 -12.19 19.97
CA ILE A 422 -36.86 -13.00 20.17
C ILE A 422 -36.97 -14.14 19.16
N LEU A 423 -36.68 -13.88 17.88
CA LEU A 423 -36.75 -14.90 16.81
C LEU A 423 -35.70 -15.99 17.01
N ARG A 424 -34.48 -15.61 17.39
CA ARG A 424 -33.40 -16.55 17.69
C ARG A 424 -33.79 -17.51 18.83
N VAL A 425 -34.30 -16.98 19.94
CA VAL A 425 -34.69 -17.81 21.09
C VAL A 425 -35.90 -18.71 20.77
N LEU A 426 -36.76 -18.30 19.84
CA LEU A 426 -37.85 -19.15 19.32
C LEU A 426 -37.34 -20.29 18.45
N GLU A 427 -36.35 -20.05 17.57
CA GLU A 427 -35.69 -21.10 16.78
C GLU A 427 -34.96 -22.11 17.67
N GLU A 428 -34.18 -21.64 18.65
CA GLU A 428 -33.50 -22.51 19.64
C GLU A 428 -34.50 -23.30 20.51
N SER A 429 -35.73 -22.78 20.63
CA SER A 429 -36.84 -23.45 21.33
C SER A 429 -37.71 -24.32 20.39
N ASN A 430 -37.31 -24.55 19.14
CA ASN A 430 -38.06 -25.27 18.11
C ASN A 430 -39.51 -24.77 17.97
N GLY A 431 -39.73 -23.45 18.02
CA GLY A 431 -41.05 -22.83 17.93
C GLY A 431 -41.93 -22.97 19.18
N ASN A 432 -41.42 -23.54 20.28
CA ASN A 432 -42.17 -23.64 21.52
C ASN A 432 -42.17 -22.30 22.28
N VAL A 433 -43.25 -21.54 22.10
CA VAL A 433 -43.44 -20.20 22.69
C VAL A 433 -43.36 -20.20 24.22
N THR A 434 -43.76 -21.28 24.90
CA THR A 434 -43.70 -21.35 26.37
C THR A 434 -42.26 -21.50 26.86
N LYS A 435 -41.47 -22.32 26.16
CA LYS A 435 -40.04 -22.49 26.43
C LYS A 435 -39.27 -21.20 26.12
N ALA A 436 -39.54 -20.59 24.97
CA ALA A 436 -38.92 -19.33 24.57
C ALA A 436 -39.22 -18.17 25.54
N ALA A 437 -40.46 -18.06 26.03
CA ALA A 437 -40.85 -17.05 27.01
C ALA A 437 -40.10 -17.21 28.35
N SER A 438 -39.94 -18.46 28.81
CA SER A 438 -39.17 -18.78 30.01
C SER A 438 -37.69 -18.43 29.85
N THR A 439 -37.09 -18.73 28.70
CA THR A 439 -35.68 -18.42 28.40
C THR A 439 -35.44 -16.90 28.29
N LEU A 440 -36.41 -16.17 27.74
CA LEU A 440 -36.37 -14.70 27.63
C LEU A 440 -36.69 -13.98 28.96
N GLY A 441 -37.11 -14.71 29.99
CA GLY A 441 -37.50 -14.12 31.29
C GLY A 441 -38.77 -13.25 31.23
N ILE A 442 -39.63 -13.46 30.22
CA ILE A 442 -40.86 -12.68 30.03
C ILE A 442 -42.10 -13.57 30.08
N HIS A 443 -43.24 -13.00 30.46
CA HIS A 443 -44.50 -13.74 30.50
C HIS A 443 -44.96 -14.13 29.08
N ARG A 444 -45.54 -15.33 28.91
CA ARG A 444 -45.98 -15.88 27.61
C ARG A 444 -46.90 -14.93 26.83
N SER A 445 -47.78 -14.21 27.54
CA SER A 445 -48.69 -13.21 26.93
C SER A 445 -47.98 -11.95 26.41
N VAL A 446 -46.80 -11.61 26.96
CA VAL A 446 -45.96 -10.50 26.48
C VAL A 446 -45.25 -10.91 25.20
N LEU A 447 -44.72 -12.14 25.15
CA LEU A 447 -44.08 -12.70 23.95
C LEU A 447 -45.07 -12.78 22.78
N TYR A 448 -46.29 -13.27 23.00
CA TYR A 448 -47.34 -13.30 21.95
C TYR A 448 -47.70 -11.92 21.40
N ARG A 449 -47.78 -10.91 22.28
CA ARG A 449 -48.09 -9.53 21.87
C ARG A 449 -46.97 -8.95 21.03
N LYS A 450 -45.72 -9.18 21.43
CA LYS A 450 -44.53 -8.76 20.67
C LYS A 450 -44.51 -9.45 19.31
N LEU A 451 -44.73 -10.77 19.24
CA LEU A 451 -44.82 -11.51 17.97
C LEU A 451 -45.91 -10.98 17.03
N LYS A 452 -47.05 -10.53 17.57
CA LYS A 452 -48.15 -9.96 16.76
C LYS A 452 -47.82 -8.60 16.14
N THR A 453 -46.98 -7.79 16.79
CA THR A 453 -46.42 -6.54 16.25
C THR A 453 -45.25 -6.75 15.28
N LEU A 454 -44.75 -7.99 15.11
CA LEU A 454 -43.62 -8.30 14.24
C LEU A 454 -44.03 -8.73 12.82
N HIS A 455 -45.35 -8.86 12.57
CA HIS A 455 -45.98 -9.19 11.29
C HIS A 455 -46.55 -7.97 10.58
#